data_AF-A0A840IE03-F1
#
_entry.id   AF-A0A840IE03-F1
#
_cell.length_a   1.000
_cell.length_b   1.000
_cell.length_c   1.000
_cell.angle_alpha   90.00
_cell.angle_beta   90.00
_cell.angle_gamma   90.00
#
_symmetry.space_group_name_H-M   'P 1'
#
loop_
_entity.id
_entity.type
_entity.pdbx_description
1 polymer ?
#
loop_
_entity_poly.entity_id
_entity_poly.type
_entity_poly.pdbx_seq_one_letter_code
_entity_poly.pdbx_strand_id
1 'polypeptide(L)'
;MRHATVALEEPDDFGRFAVIDGTGDDAGLGEAIAGHGRLTDGGDVFVAIDALLALAGERADDPAWRAGFDQMVAFARGHGWLDEAGTAVRAHVEPLG
;
A
#
# COMPACT_ATOMS: atom_id res chain seq x y z
N MET A 1 14.84 7.97 -14.72
CA MET A 1 13.73 8.84 -14.30
C MET A 1 13.37 8.45 -12.88
N ARG A 2 13.14 9.40 -11.98
CA ARG A 2 12.83 9.13 -10.57
C ARG A 2 11.33 8.87 -10.45
N HIS A 3 10.95 7.70 -9.94
CA HIS A 3 9.54 7.30 -9.78
C HIS A 3 9.41 6.49 -8.49
N ALA A 4 8.33 6.67 -7.74
CA ALA A 4 7.92 5.70 -6.72
C ALA A 4 6.90 4.75 -7.33
N THR A 5 6.91 3.51 -6.87
CA THR A 5 5.93 2.49 -7.28
C THR A 5 5.24 1.97 -6.03
N VAL A 6 3.92 2.04 -6.01
CA VAL A 6 3.12 1.28 -5.05
C VAL A 6 3.04 -0.14 -5.56
N ALA A 7 3.69 -1.08 -4.87
CA ALA A 7 3.69 -2.49 -5.24
C ALA A 7 3.38 -3.34 -4.02
N LEU A 8 2.54 -4.36 -4.18
CA LEU A 8 2.56 -5.48 -3.24
C LEU A 8 3.77 -6.33 -3.63
N GLU A 9 4.83 -6.34 -2.84
CA GLU A 9 5.94 -7.27 -3.08
C GLU A 9 5.40 -8.68 -2.85
N GLU A 10 5.46 -9.50 -3.90
CA GLU A 10 4.83 -10.83 -3.97
C GLU A 10 3.32 -10.74 -3.66
N PRO A 11 2.44 -10.69 -4.67
CA PRO A 11 0.98 -10.60 -4.45
C PRO A 11 0.39 -11.72 -3.58
N ASP A 12 1.17 -12.76 -3.27
CA ASP A 12 0.84 -13.90 -2.41
C ASP A 12 1.39 -13.77 -0.97
N ASP A 13 2.30 -12.82 -0.71
CA ASP A 13 2.86 -12.49 0.62
C ASP A 13 2.37 -11.12 1.11
N PHE A 14 1.15 -11.11 1.64
CA PHE A 14 0.59 -9.93 2.30
C PHE A 14 1.35 -9.48 3.58
N GLY A 15 2.40 -10.21 3.99
CA GLY A 15 3.30 -9.81 5.06
C GLY A 15 4.30 -8.72 4.67
N ARG A 16 4.45 -8.43 3.37
CA ARG A 16 5.42 -7.46 2.82
C ARG A 16 4.75 -6.32 2.04
N PHE A 17 3.66 -5.79 2.58
CA PHE A 17 3.05 -4.61 1.99
C PHE A 17 3.90 -3.36 2.24
N ALA A 18 4.61 -2.89 1.21
CA ALA A 18 5.48 -1.72 1.25
C ALA A 18 5.28 -0.82 0.02
N VAL A 19 5.60 0.47 0.15
CA VAL A 19 5.76 1.36 -0.99
C VAL A 19 7.24 1.55 -1.26
N ILE A 20 7.66 1.27 -2.50
CA ILE A 20 9.06 1.41 -2.90
C ILE A 20 9.30 2.83 -3.44
N ASP A 21 10.10 3.60 -2.72
CA ASP A 21 10.45 4.97 -3.06
C ASP A 21 11.73 5.06 -3.90
N GLY A 22 11.59 5.39 -5.18
CA GLY A 22 12.70 5.74 -6.08
C GLY A 22 12.84 7.26 -6.33
N THR A 23 12.12 8.09 -5.58
CA THR A 23 12.13 9.56 -5.72
C THR A 23 13.23 10.21 -4.91
N GLY A 24 13.47 9.68 -3.70
CA GLY A 24 14.55 10.09 -2.80
C GLY A 24 14.22 11.30 -1.92
N ASP A 25 12.97 11.74 -1.90
CA ASP A 25 12.44 12.75 -0.98
C ASP A 25 10.89 12.66 -0.83
N ASP A 26 10.37 13.13 0.31
CA ASP A 26 8.94 13.07 0.65
C ASP A 26 8.03 13.79 -0.37
N ALA A 27 8.50 14.87 -1.00
CA ALA A 27 7.68 15.61 -1.95
C ALA A 27 7.46 14.80 -3.23
N GLY A 28 8.54 14.18 -3.75
CA GLY A 28 8.47 13.27 -4.87
C GLY A 28 7.62 12.03 -4.58
N LEU A 29 7.78 11.45 -3.38
CA LEU A 29 6.99 10.31 -2.95
C LEU A 29 5.50 10.66 -2.85
N GLY A 30 5.18 11.80 -2.25
CA GLY A 30 3.81 12.30 -2.13
C GLY A 30 3.13 12.52 -3.50
N GLU A 31 3.87 13.04 -4.48
CA GLU A 31 3.38 13.17 -5.86
C GLU A 31 3.17 11.79 -6.52
N ALA A 32 4.11 10.87 -6.34
CA ALA A 32 4.05 9.56 -6.98
C ALA A 32 2.94 8.65 -6.43
N ILE A 33 2.56 8.80 -5.15
CA ILE A 33 1.41 8.08 -4.57
C ILE A 33 0.10 8.85 -4.69
N ALA A 34 0.11 10.06 -5.28
CA ALA A 34 -1.10 10.87 -5.42
C ALA A 34 -2.16 10.09 -6.22
N GLY A 35 -3.36 9.96 -5.63
CA GLY A 35 -4.45 9.15 -6.21
C GLY A 35 -4.47 7.69 -5.76
N HIS A 36 -3.39 7.19 -5.16
CA HIS A 36 -3.33 5.87 -4.52
C HIS A 36 -3.29 5.96 -3.00
N GLY A 37 -2.78 7.06 -2.45
CA GLY A 37 -2.58 7.22 -1.02
C GLY A 37 -2.16 8.63 -0.60
N ARG A 38 -1.64 8.73 0.63
CA ARG A 38 -1.08 9.94 1.21
C ARG A 38 0.06 9.62 2.16
N LEU A 39 1.02 10.52 2.28
CA LEU A 39 2.04 10.46 3.32
C LEU A 39 1.45 10.71 4.69
N THR A 40 2.09 10.12 5.70
CA THR A 40 1.88 10.40 7.11
C THR A 40 3.07 11.18 7.64
N ASP A 41 2.89 11.91 8.75
CA ASP A 41 3.96 12.65 9.41
C ASP A 41 5.10 11.75 9.94
N GLY A 42 4.90 10.41 9.95
CA GLY A 42 5.86 9.42 10.45
C GLY A 42 6.73 8.75 9.39
N GLY A 43 6.65 9.16 8.12
CA GLY A 43 7.41 8.55 7.01
C GLY A 43 6.76 7.29 6.42
N ASP A 44 5.65 6.82 7.00
CA ASP A 44 4.79 5.80 6.40
C ASP A 44 3.75 6.45 5.49
N VAL A 45 3.05 5.63 4.70
CA VAL A 45 1.97 6.09 3.82
C VAL A 45 0.66 5.37 4.14
N PHE A 46 -0.47 6.06 3.99
CA PHE A 46 -1.77 5.40 3.88
C PHE A 46 -2.07 5.16 2.41
N VAL A 47 -2.34 3.92 2.04
CA VAL A 47 -2.74 3.53 0.68
C VAL A 47 -4.19 3.08 0.69
N ALA A 48 -4.99 3.61 -0.24
CA ALA A 48 -6.40 3.27 -0.35
C ALA A 48 -6.57 1.78 -0.69
N ILE A 49 -7.48 1.11 0.01
CA ILE A 49 -7.79 -0.31 -0.21
C ILE A 49 -8.27 -0.54 -1.65
N ASP A 50 -9.10 0.35 -2.17
CA ASP A 50 -9.58 0.28 -3.56
C ASP A 50 -8.45 0.47 -4.57
N ALA A 51 -7.44 1.28 -4.25
CA ALA A 51 -6.26 1.44 -5.10
C ALA A 51 -5.44 0.13 -5.14
N LEU A 52 -5.30 -0.57 -4.01
CA LEU A 52 -4.62 -1.86 -3.97
C LEU A 52 -5.36 -2.92 -4.79
N LEU A 53 -6.69 -2.98 -4.68
CA LEU A 53 -7.52 -3.88 -5.49
C LEU A 53 -7.39 -3.55 -6.98
N ALA A 54 -7.38 -2.27 -7.36
CA ALA A 54 -7.18 -1.86 -8.74
C ALA A 54 -5.79 -2.23 -9.27
N LEU A 55 -4.74 -2.07 -8.46
CA LEU A 55 -3.36 -2.45 -8.80
C LEU A 55 -3.20 -3.97 -8.93
N ALA A 56 -3.96 -4.75 -8.16
CA ALA A 56 -3.97 -6.22 -8.27
C ALA A 56 -4.59 -6.71 -9.59
N GLY A 57 -5.45 -5.90 -10.23
CA GLY A 57 -6.09 -6.23 -11.51
C GLY A 57 -6.92 -7.52 -11.41
N GLU A 58 -6.80 -8.40 -12.41
CA GLU A 58 -7.55 -9.68 -12.46
C GLU A 58 -7.28 -10.61 -11.27
N ARG A 59 -6.17 -10.42 -10.52
CA ARG A 59 -5.92 -11.19 -9.29
C ARG A 59 -6.93 -10.90 -8.19
N ALA A 60 -7.51 -9.69 -8.18
CA ALA A 60 -8.55 -9.33 -7.21
C ALA A 60 -9.82 -10.17 -7.36
N ASP A 61 -10.00 -10.83 -8.52
CA ASP A 61 -11.12 -11.73 -8.81
C ASP A 61 -10.82 -13.18 -8.39
N ASP A 62 -9.56 -13.54 -8.08
CA ASP A 62 -9.21 -14.85 -7.52
C ASP A 62 -9.69 -14.92 -6.05
N PRO A 63 -10.60 -15.84 -5.69
CA PRO A 63 -11.11 -15.95 -4.33
C PRO A 63 -10.04 -16.23 -3.28
N ALA A 64 -8.98 -16.96 -3.62
CA ALA A 64 -7.89 -17.27 -2.69
C ALA A 64 -7.04 -16.03 -2.43
N TRP A 65 -6.72 -15.28 -3.49
CA TRP A 65 -6.02 -14.00 -3.36
C TRP A 65 -6.85 -13.00 -2.55
N ARG A 66 -8.15 -12.88 -2.86
CA ARG A 66 -9.07 -11.97 -2.15
C ARG A 66 -9.18 -12.31 -0.66
N ALA A 67 -9.24 -13.59 -0.32
CA ALA A 67 -9.26 -14.03 1.08
C ALA A 67 -7.95 -13.69 1.82
N GLY A 68 -6.80 -13.72 1.14
CA GLY A 68 -5.53 -13.27 1.71
C GLY A 68 -5.49 -11.76 1.93
N PHE A 69 -5.97 -10.99 0.94
CA PHE A 69 -6.09 -9.54 1.05
C PHE A 69 -7.03 -9.11 2.20
N ASP A 70 -8.20 -9.75 2.32
CA ASP A 70 -9.14 -9.46 3.41
C ASP A 70 -8.53 -9.79 4.79
N GLN A 71 -7.72 -10.86 4.89
CA GLN A 71 -6.97 -11.19 6.11
C GLN A 71 -5.93 -10.12 6.46
N MET A 72 -5.20 -9.61 5.47
CA MET A 72 -4.25 -8.51 5.65
C MET A 72 -4.96 -7.25 6.19
N VAL A 73 -6.08 -6.86 5.59
CA VAL A 73 -6.86 -5.69 6.04
C VAL A 73 -7.41 -5.91 7.45
N ALA A 74 -7.89 -7.11 7.77
CA ALA A 74 -8.37 -7.46 9.10
C ALA A 74 -7.24 -7.40 10.15
N PHE A 75 -6.05 -7.90 9.82
CA PHE A 75 -4.87 -7.79 10.66
C PHE A 75 -4.49 -6.33 10.91
N ALA A 76 -4.36 -5.53 9.86
CA ALA A 76 -4.07 -4.10 9.95
C ALA A 76 -5.10 -3.36 10.83
N ARG A 77 -6.39 -3.69 10.69
CA ARG A 77 -7.45 -3.14 11.55
C ARG A 77 -7.24 -3.47 13.02
N GLY A 78 -6.89 -4.73 13.34
CA GLY A 78 -6.61 -5.17 14.71
C GLY A 78 -5.43 -4.44 15.36
N HIS A 79 -4.49 -3.97 14.55
CA HIS A 79 -3.33 -3.19 14.99
C HIS A 79 -3.52 -1.67 14.93
N GLY A 80 -4.70 -1.18 14.51
CA GLY A 80 -4.95 0.26 14.36
C GLY A 80 -4.18 0.90 13.19
N TRP A 81 -3.86 0.11 12.17
CA TRP A 81 -3.12 0.53 10.98
C TRP A 81 -4.01 0.92 9.81
N LEU A 82 -5.32 0.99 10.02
CA LEU A 82 -6.20 1.65 9.07
C LEU A 82 -6.35 3.13 9.43
N ASP A 83 -6.71 3.94 8.44
CA ASP A 83 -7.17 5.29 8.73
C ASP A 83 -8.51 5.27 9.50
N GLU A 84 -8.92 6.43 10.01
CA GLU A 84 -10.13 6.55 10.84
C GLU A 84 -11.39 6.05 10.13
N ALA A 85 -11.45 6.20 8.80
CA ALA A 85 -12.56 5.72 7.97
C ALA A 85 -12.49 4.21 7.67
N GLY A 86 -11.36 3.56 7.90
CA GLY A 86 -11.13 2.16 7.55
C GLY A 86 -10.98 1.92 6.04
N THR A 87 -10.66 2.96 5.27
CA THR A 87 -10.60 2.94 3.80
C THR A 87 -9.18 2.87 3.25
N ALA A 88 -8.18 3.15 4.08
CA ALA A 88 -6.78 3.07 3.71
C ALA A 88 -5.99 2.29 4.76
N VAL A 89 -4.98 1.54 4.30
CA VAL A 89 -4.05 0.78 5.13
C VAL A 89 -2.69 1.47 5.15
N ARG A 90 -2.08 1.53 6.34
CA ARG A 90 -0.73 2.04 6.54
C ARG A 90 0.28 1.04 5.94
N ALA A 91 1.15 1.54 5.07
CA ALA A 91 2.28 0.83 4.48
C ALA A 91 3.58 1.48 4.94
N HIS A 92 4.60 0.66 5.16
CA HIS A 92 5.95 1.16 5.30
C HIS A 92 6.51 1.61 3.95
N VAL A 93 7.37 2.62 3.97
CA VAL A 93 8.11 3.07 2.80
C VAL A 93 9.50 2.47 2.85
N GLU A 94 9.89 1.81 1.77
CA GLU A 94 11.22 1.26 1.60
C GLU A 94 11.96 2.00 0.49
N PRO A 95 13.23 2.37 0.67
CA PRO A 95 14.01 2.99 -0.40
C PRO A 95 14.27 1.99 -1.53
N LEU A 96 14.23 2.47 -2.77
CA LEU A 96 14.68 1.69 -3.93
C LEU A 96 16.18 1.38 -3.77
N GLY A 97 16.50 0.09 -3.69
CA GLY A 97 17.89 -0.42 -3.58
C GLY A 97 18.75 -0.19 -4.82
#